data_AF-A0A8T4US85-F1
#
_entry.id   AF-A0A8T4US85-F1
#
_cell.length_a   1.000
_cell.length_b   1.000
_cell.length_c   1.000
_cell.angle_alpha   90.00
_cell.angle_beta   90.00
_cell.angle_gamma   90.00
#
_symmetry.space_group_name_H-M   'P 1'
#
loop_
_entity.id
_entity.type
_entity.pdbx_description
1 polymer ?
#
loop_
_entity_poly.entity_id
_entity_poly.type
_entity_poly.pdbx_seq_one_letter_code
_entity_poly.pdbx_strand_id
1 'polypeptide(L)'
;MPVYSADIDIPVYQGRGHAPYMPPFDPRPFLLPGRPEAQFVGRASQLESVVREAFTATTGQPLPYGITIHVNTPAELKGIHSRLGGVWSEGIQGFALNSRSSIFLREGPLDEVLLVAGHELGHVLTPQLPSMRDEEAKAFAFELAWMQAIHREDIAGLRGSIRLGAPARNGLHNVALDFVLGALRKGADALELFRSIAAGTLSASQKSMFITTN
;
A
#
# COMPACT_ATOMS: atom_id res chain seq x y z
N MET A 1 -11.54 -14.80 36.03
CA MET A 1 -10.76 -14.02 35.05
C MET A 1 -10.87 -14.74 33.72
N PRO A 2 -11.63 -14.25 32.73
CA PRO A 2 -11.75 -14.94 31.47
C PRO A 2 -10.50 -14.66 30.62
N VAL A 3 -9.85 -15.74 30.20
CA VAL A 3 -8.81 -15.75 29.19
C VAL A 3 -9.48 -15.44 27.87
N TYR A 4 -9.22 -14.25 27.31
CA TYR A 4 -9.62 -13.96 25.94
C TYR A 4 -8.65 -14.70 25.01
N SER A 5 -9.11 -15.81 24.43
CA SER A 5 -8.53 -16.36 23.21
C SER A 5 -8.81 -15.36 22.10
N ALA A 6 -7.77 -14.71 21.59
CA ALA A 6 -7.84 -13.94 20.35
C ALA A 6 -7.58 -14.89 19.18
N ASP A 7 -8.50 -15.83 18.97
CA ASP A 7 -8.73 -16.40 17.65
C ASP A 7 -9.56 -15.39 16.87
N ILE A 8 -8.96 -14.76 15.86
CA ILE A 8 -9.54 -14.37 14.56
C ILE A 8 -8.37 -13.95 13.65
N ASP A 9 -8.00 -14.94 12.83
CA ASP A 9 -7.64 -14.90 11.41
C ASP A 9 -6.73 -13.79 10.88
N ILE A 10 -5.44 -14.13 10.76
CA ILE A 10 -4.77 -13.93 9.48
C ILE A 10 -5.45 -14.89 8.50
N PRO A 11 -5.77 -14.53 7.25
CA PRO A 11 -5.79 -15.56 6.22
C PRO A 11 -4.35 -16.08 6.08
N VAL A 12 -3.94 -16.97 6.99
CA VAL A 12 -3.13 -18.09 6.56
C VAL A 12 -3.99 -18.74 5.50
N TYR A 13 -3.51 -18.81 4.27
CA TYR A 13 -4.12 -19.60 3.22
C TYR A 13 -4.20 -21.07 3.67
N GLN A 14 -5.24 -21.40 4.44
CA GLN A 14 -5.70 -22.73 4.78
C GLN A 14 -7.12 -22.93 4.23
N GLY A 15 -7.32 -22.52 2.98
CA GLY A 15 -8.26 -23.23 2.11
C GLY A 15 -7.52 -24.42 1.51
N ARG A 16 -8.05 -25.63 1.66
CA ARG A 16 -7.67 -26.76 0.79
C ARG A 16 -8.08 -26.39 -0.65
N GLY A 17 -7.19 -25.71 -1.33
CA GLY A 17 -7.37 -25.15 -2.67
C GLY A 17 -6.32 -24.07 -2.86
N HIS A 18 -5.44 -24.24 -3.85
CA HIS A 18 -4.34 -23.31 -4.09
C HIS A 18 -4.85 -21.87 -4.21
N ALA A 19 -4.55 -21.09 -3.18
CA ALA A 19 -4.38 -19.65 -3.26
C ALA A 19 -3.78 -19.24 -4.60
N PRO A 20 -4.43 -18.40 -5.42
CA PRO A 20 -3.75 -17.83 -6.57
C PRO A 20 -2.53 -17.05 -6.06
N TYR A 21 -1.34 -17.38 -6.55
CA TYR A 21 -0.11 -16.66 -6.27
C TYR A 21 -0.32 -15.17 -6.57
N MET A 22 -0.22 -14.33 -5.53
CA MET A 22 -0.24 -12.88 -5.69
C MET A 22 1.20 -12.40 -5.86
N PRO A 23 1.55 -11.79 -7.00
CA PRO A 23 2.88 -11.24 -7.18
C PRO A 23 3.09 -10.07 -6.19
N PRO A 24 4.30 -9.88 -5.65
CA PRO A 24 4.56 -8.77 -4.73
C PRO A 24 4.38 -7.40 -5.41
N PHE A 25 4.03 -6.39 -4.62
CA PHE A 25 4.01 -4.99 -5.05
C PHE A 25 5.41 -4.53 -5.47
N ASP A 26 5.50 -3.78 -6.57
CA ASP A 26 6.74 -3.25 -7.13
C ASP A 26 6.62 -1.73 -7.29
N PRO A 27 7.39 -0.92 -6.55
CA PRO A 27 7.30 0.55 -6.62
C PRO A 27 7.94 1.13 -7.90
N ARG A 28 8.79 0.36 -8.61
CA ARG A 28 9.62 0.90 -9.72
C ARG A 28 8.82 1.50 -10.88
N PRO A 29 7.65 0.97 -11.30
CA PRO A 29 6.83 1.61 -12.33
C PRO A 29 6.42 3.05 -12.00
N PHE A 30 6.32 3.38 -10.71
CA PHE A 30 5.95 4.69 -10.19
C PHE A 30 7.14 5.65 -10.01
N LEU A 31 8.32 5.25 -10.47
CA LEU A 31 9.54 6.06 -10.36
C LEU A 31 10.03 6.47 -11.75
N LEU A 32 10.56 7.69 -11.85
CA LEU A 32 11.11 8.22 -13.09
C LEU A 32 12.43 7.51 -13.45
N PRO A 33 12.63 7.08 -14.71
CA PRO A 33 13.93 6.63 -15.18
C PRO A 33 14.97 7.76 -15.06
N GLY A 34 16.15 7.46 -14.53
CA GLY A 34 17.23 8.45 -14.40
C GLY A 34 16.99 9.52 -13.33
N ARG A 35 16.07 9.28 -12.39
CA ARG A 35 15.82 10.15 -11.23
C ARG A 35 17.09 10.34 -10.37
N PRO A 36 17.17 11.42 -9.57
CA PRO A 36 18.25 11.59 -8.59
C PRO A 36 18.36 10.40 -7.64
N GLU A 37 19.57 10.08 -7.21
CA GLU A 37 19.79 9.04 -6.20
C GLU A 37 19.17 9.46 -4.87
N ALA A 38 18.24 8.66 -4.36
CA ALA A 38 17.59 8.91 -3.09
C ALA A 38 18.45 8.41 -1.92
N GLN A 39 18.32 9.06 -0.76
CA GLN A 39 18.97 8.64 0.47
C GLN A 39 18.60 7.19 0.81
N PHE A 40 19.57 6.37 1.23
CA PHE A 40 19.28 5.03 1.75
C PHE A 40 18.64 5.07 3.14
N VAL A 41 17.61 4.24 3.33
CA VAL A 41 16.84 4.09 4.57
C VAL A 41 17.03 2.67 5.10
N GLY A 42 17.71 2.54 6.23
CA GLY A 42 17.95 1.26 6.92
C GLY A 42 17.20 1.09 8.24
N ARG A 43 16.51 2.13 8.72
CA ARG A 43 15.78 2.10 10.01
C ARG A 43 14.58 3.04 10.00
N ALA A 44 13.57 2.70 10.80
CA ALA A 44 12.30 3.43 10.85
C ALA A 44 12.44 4.90 11.28
N SER A 45 13.40 5.22 12.17
CA SER A 45 13.61 6.60 12.61
C SER A 45 14.04 7.55 11.50
N GLN A 46 14.58 7.04 10.39
CA GLN A 46 14.91 7.85 9.20
C GLN A 46 13.67 8.20 8.36
N LEU A 47 12.56 7.48 8.53
CA LEU A 47 11.31 7.69 7.80
C LEU A 47 10.30 8.51 8.58
N GLU A 48 10.37 8.51 9.91
CA GLU A 48 9.25 8.94 10.76
C GLU A 48 8.75 10.35 10.42
N SER A 49 9.64 11.33 10.30
CA SER A 49 9.26 12.71 9.95
C SER A 49 8.64 12.79 8.55
N VAL A 50 9.26 12.13 7.57
CA VAL A 50 8.83 12.13 6.16
C VAL A 50 7.46 11.48 6.01
N VAL A 51 7.23 10.34 6.67
CA VAL A 51 5.94 9.65 6.65
C VAL A 51 4.87 10.50 7.32
N ARG A 52 5.15 11.14 8.45
CA ARG A 52 4.17 12.02 9.13
C ARG A 52 3.82 13.24 8.28
N GLU A 53 4.81 13.83 7.63
CA GLU A 53 4.62 14.95 6.70
C GLU A 53 3.77 14.53 5.50
N ALA A 54 4.14 13.44 4.82
CA ALA A 54 3.39 12.90 3.69
C ALA A 54 1.96 12.50 4.07
N PHE A 55 1.77 11.90 5.23
CA PHE A 55 0.44 11.56 5.73
C PHE A 55 -0.42 12.79 5.97
N THR A 56 0.15 13.83 6.57
CA THR A 56 -0.55 15.10 6.81
C THR A 56 -0.89 15.79 5.50
N ALA A 57 0.04 15.85 4.55
CA ALA A 57 -0.20 16.42 3.22
C ALA A 57 -1.23 15.62 2.40
N THR A 58 -1.33 14.31 2.63
CA THR A 58 -2.29 13.43 1.96
C THR A 58 -3.70 13.57 2.53
N THR A 59 -3.82 13.56 3.86
CA THR A 59 -5.12 13.40 4.53
C THR A 59 -5.66 14.68 5.16
N GLY A 60 -4.80 15.69 5.35
CA GLY A 60 -5.06 16.87 6.17
C GLY A 60 -5.08 16.58 7.68
N GLN A 61 -4.71 15.37 8.12
CA GLN A 61 -4.75 14.93 9.51
C GLN A 61 -3.38 14.36 9.93
N PRO A 62 -3.03 14.38 11.23
CA PRO A 62 -1.82 13.72 11.71
C PRO A 62 -1.92 12.20 11.56
N LEU A 63 -0.78 11.53 11.36
CA LEU A 63 -0.70 10.06 11.35
C LEU A 63 -1.29 9.50 12.67
N PRO A 64 -2.28 8.58 12.61
CA PRO A 64 -2.89 8.01 13.80
C PRO A 64 -1.87 7.40 14.76
N TYR A 65 -2.07 7.64 16.05
CA TYR A 65 -1.31 6.94 17.09
C TYR A 65 -1.58 5.44 17.03
N GLY A 66 -0.55 4.63 17.25
CA GLY A 66 -0.67 3.16 17.26
C GLY A 66 -0.27 2.47 15.96
N ILE A 67 -0.10 3.21 14.86
CA ILE A 67 0.53 2.64 13.65
C ILE A 67 2.03 2.49 13.90
N THR A 68 2.55 1.27 13.77
CA THR A 68 3.98 0.97 13.94
C THR A 68 4.63 0.69 12.59
N ILE A 69 5.76 1.34 12.33
CA ILE A 69 6.51 1.21 11.07
C ILE A 69 7.84 0.52 11.37
N HIS A 70 8.11 -0.58 10.70
CA HIS A 70 9.37 -1.31 10.79
C HIS A 70 10.11 -1.20 9.46
N VAL A 71 11.41 -0.88 9.51
CA VAL A 71 12.32 -1.01 8.37
C VAL A 71 13.29 -2.12 8.71
N ASN A 72 13.41 -3.08 7.81
CA ASN A 72 14.09 -4.35 8.05
C ASN A 72 15.06 -4.64 6.93
N THR A 73 16.16 -5.30 7.26
CA THR A 73 17.02 -5.94 6.25
C THR A 73 16.21 -7.00 5.48
N PRO A 74 16.63 -7.40 4.27
CA PRO A 74 15.93 -8.44 3.51
C PRO A 74 15.80 -9.78 4.27
N ALA A 75 16.82 -10.14 5.06
CA ALA A 75 16.82 -11.36 5.86
C ALA A 75 15.82 -11.28 7.03
N GLU A 76 15.74 -10.14 7.72
CA GLU A 76 14.77 -9.92 8.79
C GLU A 76 13.34 -9.91 8.25
N LEU A 77 13.09 -9.20 7.14
CA LEU A 77 11.77 -9.14 6.52
C LEU A 77 11.28 -10.53 6.12
N LYS A 78 12.16 -11.33 5.49
CA LYS A 78 11.90 -12.74 5.17
C LYS A 78 11.59 -13.57 6.42
N GLY A 79 12.41 -13.43 7.46
CA GLY A 79 12.22 -14.16 8.72
C GLY A 79 10.92 -13.81 9.43
N ILE A 80 10.48 -12.55 9.39
CA ILE A 80 9.19 -12.14 9.95
C ILE A 80 8.05 -12.69 9.08
N HIS A 81 8.09 -12.47 7.76
CA HIS A 81 7.04 -12.89 6.84
C HIS A 81 6.79 -14.41 6.90
N SER A 82 7.85 -15.22 6.88
CA SER A 82 7.74 -16.69 6.98
C SER A 82 7.23 -17.16 8.35
N ARG A 83 7.63 -16.52 9.46
CA ARG A 83 7.11 -16.86 10.81
C ARG A 83 5.62 -16.58 10.96
N LEU A 84 5.08 -15.65 10.18
CA LEU A 84 3.66 -15.31 10.15
C LEU A 84 2.87 -16.16 9.14
N GLY A 85 3.49 -17.19 8.55
CA GLY A 85 2.83 -18.11 7.62
C GLY A 85 2.78 -17.63 6.17
N GLY A 86 3.46 -16.53 5.83
CA GLY A 86 3.53 -16.01 4.47
C GLY A 86 4.52 -16.78 3.57
N VAL A 87 4.18 -16.93 2.29
CA VAL A 87 5.07 -17.51 1.28
C VAL A 87 6.03 -16.43 0.77
N TRP A 88 7.33 -16.61 1.03
CA TRP A 88 8.33 -15.61 0.66
C TRP A 88 8.57 -15.54 -0.85
N SER A 89 8.79 -14.33 -1.35
CA SER A 89 9.28 -14.02 -2.68
C SER A 89 10.30 -12.89 -2.58
N GLU A 90 11.40 -12.98 -3.34
CA GLU A 90 12.47 -11.95 -3.34
C GLU A 90 11.98 -10.56 -3.80
N GLY A 91 10.83 -10.52 -4.48
CA GLY A 91 10.19 -9.27 -4.89
C GLY A 91 9.46 -8.53 -3.76
N ILE A 92 9.24 -9.15 -2.59
CA ILE A 92 8.54 -8.49 -1.48
C ILE A 92 9.37 -7.30 -0.97
N GLN A 93 8.79 -6.10 -1.08
CA GLN A 93 9.36 -4.86 -0.56
C GLN A 93 8.71 -4.42 0.76
N GLY A 94 7.53 -4.93 1.07
CA GLY A 94 6.84 -4.67 2.32
C GLY A 94 5.61 -5.56 2.48
N PHE A 95 5.02 -5.52 3.68
CA PHE A 95 3.70 -6.06 3.96
C PHE A 95 3.09 -5.43 5.22
N ALA A 96 1.76 -5.47 5.31
CA ALA A 96 0.97 -4.95 6.41
C ALA A 96 0.39 -6.08 7.30
N LEU A 97 0.24 -5.79 8.59
CA LEU A 97 -0.54 -6.57 9.54
C LEU A 97 -1.63 -5.69 10.16
N ASN A 98 -2.83 -5.79 9.60
CA ASN A 98 -3.99 -4.98 10.00
C ASN A 98 -4.34 -5.14 11.48
N SER A 99 -4.33 -6.38 12.00
CA SER A 99 -4.64 -6.69 13.40
C SER A 99 -3.68 -6.07 14.42
N ARG A 100 -2.51 -5.61 13.99
CA ARG A 100 -1.48 -4.97 14.83
C ARG A 100 -1.22 -3.53 14.43
N SER A 101 -1.96 -2.99 13.47
CA SER A 101 -1.70 -1.68 12.85
C SER A 101 -0.21 -1.50 12.53
N SER A 102 0.44 -2.53 11.99
CA SER A 102 1.89 -2.52 11.75
C SER A 102 2.19 -2.70 10.28
N ILE A 103 3.18 -1.96 9.76
CA ILE A 103 3.74 -2.16 8.42
C ILE A 103 5.21 -2.53 8.54
N PHE A 104 5.64 -3.46 7.68
CA PHE A 104 7.01 -3.93 7.61
C PHE A 104 7.55 -3.62 6.23
N LEU A 105 8.61 -2.83 6.18
CA LEU A 105 9.24 -2.36 4.97
C LEU A 105 10.63 -2.97 4.87
N ARG A 106 11.07 -3.25 3.64
CA ARG A 106 12.46 -3.56 3.31
C ARG A 106 13.25 -2.26 3.31
N GLU A 107 14.47 -2.29 3.84
CA GLU A 107 15.42 -1.20 3.67
C GLU A 107 15.74 -0.95 2.18
N GLY A 108 16.03 0.30 1.82
CA GLY A 108 16.25 0.68 0.44
C GLY A 108 16.33 2.18 0.23
N PRO A 109 16.39 2.63 -1.04
CA PRO A 109 16.29 4.04 -1.39
C PRO A 109 14.98 4.66 -0.86
N LEU A 110 15.06 5.88 -0.32
CA LEU A 110 13.94 6.57 0.34
C LEU A 110 12.70 6.65 -0.55
N ASP A 111 12.86 6.91 -1.85
CA ASP A 111 11.74 7.00 -2.77
C ASP A 111 11.00 5.66 -2.92
N GLU A 112 11.71 4.55 -3.08
CA GLU A 112 11.12 3.21 -3.13
C GLU A 112 10.43 2.85 -1.80
N VAL A 113 11.12 3.07 -0.68
CA VAL A 113 10.59 2.74 0.66
C VAL A 113 9.35 3.57 0.99
N LEU A 114 9.32 4.85 0.60
CA LEU A 114 8.21 5.75 0.90
C LEU A 114 6.97 5.44 0.05
N LEU A 115 7.15 4.94 -1.18
CA LEU A 115 6.02 4.45 -2.00
C LEU A 115 5.41 3.18 -1.42
N VAL A 116 6.25 2.21 -1.04
CA VAL A 116 5.79 0.98 -0.37
C VAL A 116 5.10 1.35 0.95
N ALA A 117 5.64 2.28 1.73
CA ALA A 117 5.00 2.76 2.95
C ALA A 117 3.59 3.31 2.70
N GLY A 118 3.40 4.11 1.65
CA GLY A 118 2.08 4.61 1.25
C GLY A 118 1.09 3.48 0.99
N HIS A 119 1.50 2.47 0.21
CA HIS A 119 0.69 1.30 -0.09
C HIS A 119 0.30 0.52 1.18
N GLU A 120 1.28 0.18 2.03
CA GLU A 120 1.04 -0.58 3.25
C GLU A 120 0.21 0.21 4.29
N LEU A 121 0.34 1.53 4.34
CA LEU A 121 -0.54 2.40 5.13
C LEU A 121 -1.98 2.31 4.65
N GLY A 122 -2.19 2.28 3.33
CA GLY A 122 -3.52 2.09 2.73
C GLY A 122 -4.23 0.82 3.22
N HIS A 123 -3.48 -0.24 3.54
CA HIS A 123 -4.05 -1.43 4.17
C HIS A 123 -4.45 -1.21 5.63
N VAL A 124 -3.55 -0.66 6.47
CA VAL A 124 -3.73 -0.63 7.94
C VAL A 124 -4.59 0.52 8.48
N LEU A 125 -4.91 1.51 7.65
CA LEU A 125 -5.70 2.67 8.06
C LEU A 125 -7.18 2.35 8.30
N THR A 126 -7.67 1.25 7.76
CA THR A 126 -9.06 0.81 7.89
C THR A 126 -9.11 -0.70 8.11
N PRO A 127 -10.21 -1.26 8.63
CA PRO A 127 -10.39 -2.70 8.67
C PRO A 127 -10.14 -3.36 7.30
N GLN A 128 -9.62 -4.59 7.35
CA GLN A 128 -9.41 -5.40 6.15
C GLN A 128 -10.74 -5.73 5.48
N LEU A 129 -10.79 -5.60 4.16
CA LEU A 129 -11.96 -5.94 3.36
C LEU A 129 -11.98 -7.44 3.03
N PRO A 130 -13.17 -8.06 2.94
CA PRO A 130 -13.28 -9.50 2.63
C PRO A 130 -12.89 -9.82 1.18
N SER A 131 -12.98 -8.84 0.28
CA SER A 131 -12.60 -8.95 -1.12
C SER A 131 -11.15 -8.51 -1.28
N MET A 132 -10.25 -9.45 -1.59
CA MET A 132 -8.84 -9.14 -1.84
C MET A 132 -8.65 -8.10 -2.94
N ARG A 133 -9.50 -8.13 -3.98
CA ARG A 133 -9.45 -7.11 -5.04
C ARG A 133 -9.76 -5.71 -4.50
N ASP A 134 -10.74 -5.61 -3.63
CA ASP A 134 -11.13 -4.32 -3.04
C ASP A 134 -10.10 -3.86 -2.02
N GLU A 135 -9.49 -4.79 -1.27
CA GLU A 135 -8.39 -4.50 -0.35
C GLU A 135 -7.18 -3.91 -1.07
N GLU A 136 -6.76 -4.49 -2.20
CA GLU A 136 -5.69 -3.95 -3.04
C GLU A 136 -6.10 -2.61 -3.69
N ALA A 137 -7.33 -2.50 -4.20
CA ALA A 137 -7.80 -1.27 -4.83
C ALA A 137 -7.86 -0.11 -3.82
N LYS A 138 -8.22 -0.40 -2.56
CA LYS A 138 -8.15 0.53 -1.44
C LYS A 138 -6.71 0.99 -1.21
N ALA A 139 -5.76 0.07 -1.11
CA ALA A 139 -4.35 0.41 -0.91
C ALA A 139 -3.79 1.28 -2.06
N PHE A 140 -4.05 0.91 -3.32
CA PHE A 140 -3.65 1.72 -4.48
C PHE A 140 -4.31 3.09 -4.52
N ALA A 141 -5.59 3.21 -4.15
CA ALA A 141 -6.26 4.50 -4.09
C ALA A 141 -5.56 5.44 -3.07
N PHE A 142 -5.20 4.92 -1.90
CA PHE A 142 -4.45 5.69 -0.91
C PHE A 142 -3.02 6.01 -1.41
N GLU A 143 -2.32 5.03 -1.98
CA GLU A 143 -0.98 5.21 -2.54
C GLU A 143 -0.93 6.32 -3.61
N LEU A 144 -1.92 6.40 -4.50
CA LEU A 144 -1.95 7.45 -5.50
C LEU A 144 -2.22 8.84 -4.89
N ALA A 145 -3.11 8.94 -3.88
CA ALA A 145 -3.29 10.19 -3.14
C ALA A 145 -1.99 10.60 -2.42
N TRP A 146 -1.30 9.62 -1.84
CA TRP A 146 -0.01 9.76 -1.17
C TRP A 146 1.09 10.27 -2.10
N MET A 147 1.23 9.64 -3.27
CA MET A 147 2.15 10.06 -4.32
C MET A 147 1.87 11.48 -4.83
N GLN A 148 0.59 11.81 -5.03
CA GLN A 148 0.18 13.16 -5.44
C GLN A 148 0.59 14.21 -4.39
N ALA A 149 0.43 13.90 -3.10
CA ALA A 149 0.85 14.78 -2.02
C ALA A 149 2.38 14.95 -1.99
N ILE A 150 3.15 13.87 -2.07
CA ILE A 150 4.62 13.94 -2.10
C ILE A 150 5.10 14.77 -3.29
N HIS A 151 4.56 14.51 -4.48
CA HIS A 151 4.95 15.24 -5.69
C HIS A 151 4.57 16.73 -5.60
N ARG A 152 3.36 17.04 -5.15
CA ARG A 152 2.86 18.42 -5.06
C ARG A 152 3.67 19.24 -4.06
N GLU A 153 3.85 18.73 -2.85
CA GLU A 153 4.53 19.44 -1.76
C GLU A 153 6.07 19.25 -1.77
N ASP A 154 6.60 18.45 -2.71
CA ASP A 154 8.04 18.11 -2.82
C ASP A 154 8.63 17.51 -1.53
N ILE A 155 7.88 16.57 -0.94
CA ILE A 155 8.24 15.98 0.35
C ILE A 155 9.55 15.20 0.19
N ALA A 156 10.51 15.52 1.06
CA ALA A 156 11.88 15.02 1.01
C ALA A 156 12.61 15.23 -0.34
N GLY A 157 12.20 16.23 -1.14
CA GLY A 157 12.81 16.53 -2.44
C GLY A 157 12.49 15.50 -3.54
N LEU A 158 11.42 14.71 -3.37
CA LEU A 158 11.10 13.58 -4.24
C LEU A 158 10.22 13.92 -5.44
N ARG A 159 9.85 15.19 -5.66
CA ARG A 159 9.02 15.58 -6.82
C ARG A 159 9.63 15.09 -8.14
N GLY A 160 10.95 15.20 -8.29
CA GLY A 160 11.70 14.75 -9.48
C GLY A 160 11.91 13.24 -9.60
N SER A 161 11.45 12.46 -8.61
CA SER A 161 11.60 11.00 -8.57
C SER A 161 10.31 10.25 -8.90
N ILE A 162 9.15 10.85 -8.64
CA ILE A 162 7.85 10.18 -8.73
C ILE A 162 7.21 10.37 -10.10
N ARG A 163 6.73 9.25 -10.67
CA ARG A 163 5.95 9.20 -11.90
C ARG A 163 4.48 8.91 -11.57
N LEU A 164 3.63 9.91 -11.72
CA LEU A 164 2.19 9.76 -11.56
C LEU A 164 1.58 9.00 -12.77
N GLY A 165 0.67 8.06 -12.49
CA GLY A 165 -0.17 7.41 -13.52
C GLY A 165 0.49 6.32 -14.37
N ALA A 166 1.58 5.72 -13.91
CA ALA A 166 2.14 4.53 -14.56
C ALA A 166 1.28 3.28 -14.24
N PRO A 167 1.00 2.40 -15.23
CA PRO A 167 0.30 1.15 -14.96
C PRO A 167 1.22 0.16 -14.22
N ALA A 168 0.66 -0.59 -13.28
CA ALA A 168 1.27 -1.79 -12.72
C ALA A 168 1.36 -2.87 -13.81
N ARG A 169 2.34 -3.77 -13.69
CA ARG A 169 2.58 -4.85 -14.66
C ARG A 169 2.62 -6.22 -13.99
N ASN A 170 1.63 -6.57 -13.16
CA ASN A 170 1.51 -7.87 -12.50
C ASN A 170 0.09 -8.23 -11.95
N GLY A 171 -0.60 -9.21 -12.56
CA GLY A 171 -1.66 -10.01 -11.90
C GLY A 171 -2.85 -9.25 -11.28
N LEU A 172 -3.23 -9.61 -10.04
CA LEU A 172 -4.35 -9.01 -9.29
C LEU A 172 -4.16 -7.50 -9.06
N HIS A 173 -2.93 -7.06 -8.82
CA HIS A 173 -2.59 -5.65 -8.69
C HIS A 173 -2.94 -4.85 -9.94
N ASN A 174 -2.85 -5.44 -11.14
CA ASN A 174 -3.29 -4.76 -12.36
C ASN A 174 -4.78 -4.48 -12.32
N VAL A 175 -5.61 -5.45 -11.91
CA VAL A 175 -7.06 -5.27 -11.88
C VAL A 175 -7.47 -4.21 -10.86
N ALA A 176 -6.85 -4.24 -9.68
CA ALA A 176 -7.08 -3.26 -8.63
C ALA A 176 -6.63 -1.85 -9.05
N LEU A 177 -5.40 -1.73 -9.55
CA LEU A 177 -4.87 -0.44 -9.99
C LEU A 177 -5.56 0.09 -11.24
N ASP A 178 -5.90 -0.74 -12.23
CA ASP A 178 -6.62 -0.32 -13.43
C ASP A 178 -8.00 0.24 -13.09
N PHE A 179 -8.67 -0.35 -12.09
CA PHE A 179 -9.91 0.18 -11.54
C PHE A 179 -9.70 1.59 -10.97
N VAL A 180 -8.69 1.76 -10.13
CA VAL A 180 -8.37 3.07 -9.53
C VAL A 180 -8.01 4.10 -10.60
N LEU A 181 -7.07 3.79 -11.49
CA LEU A 181 -6.66 4.65 -12.61
C LEU A 181 -7.82 4.96 -13.57
N GLY A 182 -8.77 4.03 -13.73
CA GLY A 182 -10.00 4.23 -14.49
C GLY A 182 -10.92 5.26 -13.86
N ALA A 183 -11.11 5.19 -12.53
CA ALA A 183 -11.89 6.18 -11.78
C ALA A 183 -11.23 7.57 -11.82
N LEU A 184 -9.91 7.65 -11.62
CA LEU A 184 -9.18 8.92 -11.66
C LEU A 184 -9.24 9.59 -13.04
N ARG A 185 -9.14 8.81 -14.13
CA ARG A 185 -9.31 9.34 -15.50
C ARG A 185 -10.70 9.93 -15.75
N LYS A 186 -11.70 9.54 -14.95
CA LYS A 186 -13.07 10.07 -14.98
C LYS A 186 -13.27 11.25 -14.03
N GLY A 187 -12.20 11.73 -13.37
CA GLY A 187 -12.23 12.88 -12.47
C GLY A 187 -12.50 12.56 -11.01
N ALA A 188 -12.46 11.28 -10.60
CA ALA A 188 -12.54 10.94 -9.18
C ALA A 188 -11.30 11.43 -8.41
N ASP A 189 -11.48 11.78 -7.13
CA ASP A 189 -10.39 12.02 -6.20
C ASP A 189 -9.88 10.69 -5.60
N ALA A 190 -8.56 10.54 -5.48
CA ALA A 190 -7.94 9.29 -5.02
C ALA A 190 -8.25 8.99 -3.54
N LEU A 191 -8.28 10.01 -2.69
CA LEU A 191 -8.56 9.83 -1.26
C LEU A 191 -10.05 9.58 -1.01
N GLU A 192 -10.94 10.23 -1.76
CA GLU A 192 -12.38 9.91 -1.73
C GLU A 192 -12.66 8.49 -2.21
N LEU A 193 -11.93 8.03 -3.24
CA LEU A 193 -12.02 6.66 -3.72
C LEU A 193 -11.58 5.67 -2.63
N PHE A 194 -10.44 5.90 -1.98
CA PHE A 194 -9.99 5.12 -0.83
C PHE A 194 -11.08 5.01 0.26
N ARG A 195 -11.68 6.15 0.65
CA ARG A 195 -12.75 6.18 1.67
C ARG A 195 -13.99 5.40 1.22
N SER A 196 -14.36 5.49 -0.04
CA SER A 196 -15.53 4.81 -0.61
C SER A 196 -15.36 3.29 -0.67
N ILE A 197 -14.17 2.82 -1.07
CA ILE A 197 -13.85 1.39 -1.08
C ILE A 197 -13.78 0.86 0.35
N ALA A 198 -13.10 1.58 1.25
CA ALA A 198 -13.00 1.20 2.67
C ALA A 198 -14.36 1.14 3.38
N ALA A 199 -15.31 2.01 3.02
CA ALA A 199 -16.67 1.99 3.55
C ALA A 199 -17.56 0.92 2.90
N GLY A 200 -17.09 0.22 1.87
CA GLY A 200 -17.86 -0.76 1.10
C GLY A 200 -18.95 -0.15 0.22
N THR A 201 -18.94 1.17 0.00
CA THR A 201 -19.90 1.86 -0.89
C THR A 201 -19.50 1.75 -2.36
N LEU A 202 -18.26 1.34 -2.63
CA LEU A 202 -17.72 1.08 -3.94
C LEU A 202 -16.91 -0.22 -3.94
N SER A 203 -17.00 -1.01 -5.03
CA SER A 203 -16.21 -2.24 -5.19
C SER A 203 -15.61 -2.35 -6.58
N ALA A 204 -14.34 -2.75 -6.66
CA ALA A 204 -13.62 -3.11 -7.88
C ALA A 204 -14.14 -4.41 -8.53
N SER A 205 -15.08 -5.09 -7.88
CA SER A 205 -15.79 -6.25 -8.45
C SER A 205 -17.07 -5.88 -9.20
N GLN A 206 -17.58 -4.65 -9.05
CA GLN A 206 -18.80 -4.21 -9.74
C GLN A 206 -18.51 -3.98 -11.23
N LYS A 207 -19.01 -4.89 -12.08
CA LYS A 207 -18.85 -4.87 -13.55
C LYS A 207 -19.50 -3.65 -14.24
N SER A 208 -20.33 -2.87 -13.56
CA SER A 208 -21.31 -2.00 -14.22
C SER A 208 -21.20 -0.50 -13.97
N MET A 209 -20.25 0.01 -13.18
CA MET A 209 -20.20 1.46 -12.94
C MET A 209 -19.49 2.27 -14.04
N PHE A 210 -18.97 1.62 -15.08
CA PHE A 210 -18.07 2.28 -16.04
C PHE A 210 -18.40 2.10 -17.53
N ILE A 211 -19.56 1.53 -17.88
CA ILE A 211 -20.09 1.60 -19.23
C ILE A 211 -20.69 3.00 -19.41
N THR A 212 -19.94 3.93 -19.97
CA THR A 212 -20.50 5.14 -20.57
C THR A 212 -21.32 4.71 -21.78
N THR A 213 -22.62 4.95 -21.73
CA THR A 213 -23.47 5.10 -22.92
C THR A 213 -22.86 6.19 -23.80
N ASN A 214 -22.54 5.82 -25.04
CA ASN A 214 -22.43 6.79 -26.15
C ASN A 214 -23.82 7.26 -26.56
#